data_AF-A0AAA9ZUY2-F1
#
_entry.id   AF-A0AAA9ZUY2-F1
#
_cell.length_a   1.000
_cell.length_b   1.000
_cell.length_c   1.000
_cell.angle_alpha   90.00
_cell.angle_beta   90.00
_cell.angle_gamma   90.00
#
_symmetry.space_group_name_H-M   'P 1'
#
loop_
_entity.id
_entity.type
_entity.pdbx_description
1 polymer ?
#
loop_
_entity_poly.entity_id
_entity_poly.type
_entity_poly.pdbx_seq_one_letter_code
_entity_poly.pdbx_strand_id
1 'polypeptide(L)'
;MKLLHTCAEESSVHGLAHLVAQNRHWAEKLLWAVILIFSIYCSYGICLTTWTRYQESPTVLTLETDYRRWMYRRPAATVCPMQVDQNQLQQMIKKIWNVDEQHEKYQYYSQYLETIANATYQNLDTFEPYKNDKTLNSIDMLEVARNIKYEFIPSSEYLPVITEMGVCFSSSNLSYIQKVSGL
;
A
#
# COMPACT_ATOMS: atom_id res chain seq x y z
N MET A 1 -23.42 31.82 58.16
CA MET A 1 -21.98 31.64 58.42
C MET A 1 -21.61 30.28 59.00
N LYS A 2 -22.34 29.74 60.00
CA LYS A 2 -22.04 28.40 60.57
C LYS A 2 -22.06 27.25 59.55
N LEU A 3 -23.03 27.24 58.63
CA LEU A 3 -23.14 26.21 57.58
C LEU A 3 -21.92 26.15 56.64
N LEU A 4 -21.39 27.30 56.22
CA LEU A 4 -20.21 27.35 55.34
C LEU A 4 -18.94 26.89 56.08
N HIS A 5 -18.84 27.21 57.37
CA HIS A 5 -17.75 26.79 58.23
C HIS A 5 -17.74 25.25 58.37
N THR A 6 -18.88 24.65 58.73
CA THR A 6 -19.03 23.19 58.83
C THR A 6 -18.78 22.48 57.50
N CYS A 7 -19.26 23.05 56.38
CA CYS A 7 -19.04 22.47 55.05
C CYS A 7 -17.55 22.45 54.67
N ALA A 8 -16.81 23.50 54.97
CA ALA A 8 -15.38 23.59 54.68
C ALA A 8 -14.52 22.72 55.60
N GLU A 9 -14.94 22.53 56.85
CA GLU A 9 -14.28 21.67 57.83
C GLU A 9 -14.44 20.19 57.51
N GLU A 10 -15.64 19.77 57.08
CA GLU A 10 -15.98 18.38 56.75
C GLU A 10 -15.74 18.03 55.26
N SER A 11 -15.16 18.96 54.48
CA SER A 11 -14.92 18.75 53.05
C SER A 11 -13.79 17.73 52.81
N SER A 12 -13.88 16.97 51.72
CA SER A 12 -12.77 16.15 51.20
C SER A 12 -11.66 16.98 50.53
N VAL A 13 -11.85 18.31 50.40
CA VAL A 13 -10.81 19.21 49.91
C VAL A 13 -9.83 19.50 51.03
N HIS A 14 -8.68 18.82 50.96
CA HIS A 14 -7.71 18.69 52.06
C HIS A 14 -7.23 20.02 52.68
N GLY A 15 -7.13 21.11 51.90
CA GLY A 15 -6.67 22.39 52.45
C GLY A 15 -7.78 23.27 53.03
N LEU A 16 -9.07 23.02 52.76
CA LEU A 16 -10.16 23.91 53.20
C LEU A 16 -10.34 23.90 54.72
N ALA A 17 -10.19 22.73 55.36
CA ALA A 17 -10.26 22.60 56.81
C ALA A 17 -9.21 23.47 57.54
N HIS A 18 -8.01 23.62 56.94
CA HIS A 18 -6.94 24.44 57.50
C HIS A 18 -7.21 25.96 57.43
N LEU A 19 -7.99 26.41 56.46
CA LEU A 19 -8.41 27.82 56.35
C LEU A 19 -9.43 28.20 57.42
N VAL A 20 -10.28 27.24 57.80
CA VAL A 20 -11.50 27.47 58.58
C VAL A 20 -11.32 27.13 60.06
N ALA A 21 -10.21 26.49 60.44
CA ALA A 21 -9.83 26.20 61.82
C ALA A 21 -9.84 27.47 62.72
N GLN A 22 -10.56 27.42 63.84
CA GLN A 22 -10.82 28.59 64.70
C GLN A 22 -9.59 29.06 65.49
N ASN A 23 -8.63 28.18 65.79
CA ASN A 23 -7.50 28.44 66.69
C ASN A 23 -6.12 28.54 66.00
N ARG A 24 -6.06 28.99 64.74
CA ARG A 24 -4.80 29.14 63.99
C ARG A 24 -4.42 30.59 63.75
N HIS A 25 -3.11 30.86 63.79
CA HIS A 25 -2.56 32.18 63.46
C HIS A 25 -2.91 32.57 62.02
N TRP A 26 -3.16 33.87 61.82
CA TRP A 26 -3.58 34.41 60.51
C TRP A 26 -2.55 34.14 59.40
N ALA A 27 -1.25 34.17 59.72
CA ALA A 27 -0.18 33.88 58.76
C ALA A 27 -0.20 32.43 58.27
N GLU A 28 -0.56 31.49 59.14
CA GLU A 28 -0.72 30.08 58.77
C GLU A 28 -1.92 29.90 57.81
N LYS A 29 -3.03 30.59 58.09
CA LYS A 29 -4.20 30.59 57.19
C LYS A 29 -3.85 31.18 55.82
N LEU A 30 -3.06 32.25 55.79
CA LEU A 30 -2.59 32.86 54.54
C LEU A 30 -1.70 31.88 53.75
N LEU A 31 -0.78 31.20 54.42
CA LEU A 31 0.07 30.18 53.80
C LEU A 31 -0.78 29.06 53.18
N TRP A 32 -1.76 28.53 53.92
CA TRP A 32 -2.66 27.50 53.40
C TRP A 32 -3.52 28.00 52.23
N ALA A 33 -3.92 29.27 52.23
CA ALA A 33 -4.66 29.87 51.13
C ALA A 33 -3.81 29.94 49.86
N VAL A 34 -2.55 30.35 49.98
CA VAL A 34 -1.61 30.40 48.86
C VAL A 34 -1.36 29.01 48.29
N ILE A 35 -1.12 28.01 49.16
CA ILE A 35 -0.90 26.62 48.73
C ILE A 35 -2.12 26.06 47.99
N LEU A 36 -3.34 26.31 48.51
CA LEU A 36 -4.57 25.89 47.87
C LEU A 36 -4.77 26.51 46.48
N ILE A 37 -4.59 27.83 46.37
CA ILE A 37 -4.74 28.54 45.10
C ILE A 37 -3.73 28.00 44.08
N PHE A 38 -2.48 27.82 44.51
CA PHE A 38 -1.43 27.26 43.66
C PHE A 38 -1.77 25.83 43.20
N SER A 39 -2.24 24.99 44.13
CA SER A 39 -2.65 23.61 43.81
C SER A 39 -3.78 23.54 42.78
N ILE A 40 -4.80 24.39 42.91
CA ILE A 40 -5.91 24.48 41.95
C ILE A 40 -5.38 24.91 40.57
N TYR A 41 -4.53 25.94 40.52
CA TYR A 41 -3.96 26.43 39.27
C TYR A 41 -3.12 25.37 38.55
N CYS A 42 -2.24 24.68 39.28
CA CYS A 42 -1.44 23.59 38.72
C CYS A 42 -2.30 22.41 38.24
N SER A 43 -3.30 22.00 39.04
CA SER A 43 -4.22 20.92 38.66
C SER A 43 -4.99 21.26 37.39
N TYR A 44 -5.53 22.48 37.30
CA TYR A 44 -6.21 22.96 36.10
C TYR A 44 -5.29 22.94 34.87
N GLY A 45 -4.06 23.42 35.01
CA GLY A 45 -3.07 23.39 33.93
C GLY A 45 -2.78 21.97 33.42
N ILE A 46 -2.57 21.02 34.33
CA ILE A 46 -2.33 19.61 33.96
C ILE A 46 -3.56 19.02 33.24
N CYS A 47 -4.76 19.25 33.77
CA CYS A 47 -6.00 18.78 33.15
C CYS A 47 -6.15 19.31 31.72
N LEU A 48 -5.89 20.61 31.49
CA LEU A 48 -5.92 21.19 30.15
C LEU A 48 -4.90 20.55 29.22
N THR A 49 -3.64 20.41 29.64
CA THR A 49 -2.60 19.82 28.78
C THR A 49 -2.91 18.36 28.41
N THR A 50 -3.49 17.61 29.34
CA THR A 50 -3.88 16.22 29.11
C THR A 50 -5.10 16.15 28.18
N TRP A 51 -6.08 17.04 28.35
CA TRP A 51 -7.22 17.18 27.46
C TRP A 51 -6.79 17.53 26.03
N THR A 52 -5.89 18.51 25.87
CA THR A 52 -5.36 18.90 24.56
C THR A 52 -4.62 17.75 23.90
N ARG A 53 -3.73 17.05 24.63
CA ARG A 53 -3.03 15.87 24.09
C ARG A 53 -4.00 14.77 23.66
N TYR A 54 -5.06 14.55 24.41
CA TYR A 54 -6.10 13.57 24.07
C TYR A 54 -6.82 13.95 22.77
N GLN A 55 -7.12 15.23 22.56
CA GLN A 55 -7.85 15.70 21.38
C GLN A 55 -6.98 15.79 20.12
N GLU A 56 -5.74 16.22 20.26
CA GLU A 56 -4.84 16.50 19.12
C GLU A 56 -3.98 15.30 18.73
N SER A 57 -3.68 14.39 19.66
CA SER A 57 -2.78 13.25 19.42
C SER A 57 -3.22 12.00 20.18
N PRO A 58 -4.40 11.43 19.84
CA PRO A 58 -4.97 10.29 20.57
C PRO A 58 -4.19 8.97 20.37
N THR A 59 -3.36 8.87 19.33
CA THR A 59 -2.67 7.63 18.96
C THR A 59 -1.17 7.82 18.94
N VAL A 60 -0.46 6.97 19.67
CA VAL A 60 1.00 6.84 19.59
C VAL A 60 1.33 5.65 18.70
N LEU A 61 2.03 5.90 17.60
CA LEU A 61 2.53 4.84 16.72
C LEU A 61 3.93 4.43 17.23
N THR A 62 4.01 3.23 17.80
CA THR A 62 5.28 2.59 18.16
C THR A 62 5.64 1.56 17.10
N LEU A 63 6.77 1.75 16.43
CA LEU A 63 7.31 0.77 15.50
C LEU A 63 8.22 -0.20 16.26
N GLU A 64 7.80 -1.46 16.36
CA GLU A 64 8.68 -2.53 16.84
C GLU A 64 9.45 -3.13 15.66
N THR A 65 10.77 -3.13 15.76
CA THR A 65 11.67 -3.72 14.74
C THR A 65 12.29 -5.01 15.29
N ASP A 66 11.56 -6.12 15.23
CA ASP A 66 12.11 -7.43 15.60
C ASP A 66 12.91 -8.05 14.45
N TYR A 67 14.09 -7.51 14.18
CA TYR A 67 14.96 -7.99 13.09
C TYR A 67 15.51 -9.41 13.31
N ARG A 68 15.46 -9.95 14.54
CA ARG A 68 16.04 -11.27 14.87
C ARG A 68 15.04 -12.41 14.76
N ARG A 69 13.74 -12.14 14.94
CA ARG A 69 12.68 -13.16 14.80
C ARG A 69 11.87 -13.02 13.50
N TRP A 70 12.18 -12.02 12.66
CA TRP A 70 11.48 -11.82 11.41
C TRP A 70 11.81 -12.89 10.36
N MET A 71 10.85 -13.79 10.09
CA MET A 71 10.92 -14.66 8.93
C MET A 71 10.44 -13.91 7.68
N TYR A 72 11.38 -13.52 6.82
CA TYR A 72 11.04 -12.90 5.54
C TYR A 72 10.38 -13.93 4.62
N ARG A 73 9.09 -13.75 4.34
CA ARG A 73 8.48 -14.36 3.16
C ARG A 73 8.95 -13.59 1.94
N ARG A 74 9.34 -14.32 0.88
CA ARG A 74 9.71 -13.67 -0.38
C ARG A 74 8.50 -12.87 -0.90
N PRO A 75 8.68 -11.61 -1.30
CA PRO A 75 7.60 -10.87 -1.94
C PRO A 75 7.30 -11.49 -3.31
N ALA A 76 6.06 -11.33 -3.77
CA ALA A 76 5.74 -11.62 -5.15
C ALA A 76 6.49 -10.60 -6.04
N ALA A 77 7.22 -11.10 -7.04
CA ALA A 77 7.83 -10.28 -8.07
C ALA A 77 7.15 -10.59 -9.40
N THR A 78 6.85 -9.53 -10.16
CA THR A 78 6.29 -9.64 -11.50
C THR A 78 7.22 -8.92 -12.47
N VAL A 79 7.63 -9.60 -13.52
CA VAL A 79 8.54 -9.08 -14.55
C VAL A 79 7.85 -9.13 -15.90
N CYS A 80 7.86 -8.02 -16.62
CA CYS A 80 7.24 -7.89 -17.93
C CYS A 80 8.35 -7.60 -18.97
N PRO A 81 8.71 -8.58 -19.82
CA PRO A 81 9.66 -8.31 -20.89
C PRO A 81 9.03 -7.37 -21.92
N MET A 82 9.81 -6.36 -22.32
CA MET A 82 9.47 -5.41 -23.38
C MET A 82 10.03 -5.84 -24.75
N GLN A 83 10.89 -6.86 -24.76
CA GLN A 83 11.52 -7.37 -25.97
C GLN A 83 10.75 -8.57 -26.52
N VAL A 84 10.68 -8.65 -27.84
CA VAL A 84 10.09 -9.74 -28.61
C VAL A 84 11.23 -10.63 -29.12
N ASP A 85 11.05 -11.95 -29.03
CA ASP A 85 11.98 -12.90 -29.63
C ASP A 85 11.75 -12.95 -31.15
N GLN A 86 12.76 -12.49 -31.89
CA GLN A 86 12.71 -12.38 -33.35
C GLN A 86 12.58 -13.75 -34.04
N ASN A 87 13.14 -14.82 -33.45
CA ASN A 87 13.00 -16.17 -34.02
C ASN A 87 11.57 -16.68 -33.86
N GLN A 88 10.97 -16.46 -32.68
CA GLN A 88 9.57 -16.83 -32.44
C GLN A 88 8.60 -16.01 -33.29
N LEU A 89 8.90 -14.72 -33.47
CA LEU A 89 8.16 -13.83 -34.36
C LEU A 89 8.14 -14.37 -35.80
N GLN A 90 9.31 -14.70 -36.34
CA GLN A 90 9.45 -15.30 -37.68
C GLN A 90 8.66 -16.60 -37.82
N GLN A 91 8.78 -17.50 -36.83
CA GLN A 91 8.05 -18.77 -36.82
C GLN A 91 6.53 -18.55 -36.78
N MET A 92 6.05 -17.57 -36.01
CA MET A 92 4.62 -17.25 -35.92
C MET A 92 4.09 -16.64 -37.22
N ILE A 93 4.84 -15.75 -37.89
CA ILE A 93 4.44 -15.21 -39.21
C ILE A 93 4.31 -16.35 -40.23
N LYS A 94 5.29 -17.25 -40.25
CA LYS A 94 5.28 -18.43 -41.12
C LYS A 94 4.12 -19.37 -40.79
N LYS A 95 3.80 -19.57 -39.50
CA LYS A 95 2.69 -20.42 -39.05
C LYS A 95 1.32 -19.85 -39.46
N ILE A 96 1.11 -18.54 -39.32
CA ILE A 96 -0.20 -17.91 -39.54
C ILE A 96 -0.46 -17.65 -41.03
N TRP A 97 0.51 -17.08 -41.75
CA TRP A 97 0.32 -16.63 -43.14
C TRP A 97 1.12 -17.41 -44.17
N ASN A 98 2.00 -18.33 -43.76
CA ASN A 98 2.92 -19.06 -44.64
C ASN A 98 3.79 -18.11 -45.49
N VAL A 99 4.30 -17.06 -44.83
CA VAL A 99 5.10 -16.00 -45.42
C VAL A 99 6.53 -16.06 -44.90
N ASP A 100 7.51 -15.88 -45.79
CA ASP A 100 8.95 -15.76 -45.47
C ASP A 100 9.43 -14.30 -45.53
N GLU A 101 10.63 -14.02 -45.04
CA GLU A 101 11.21 -12.65 -44.90
C GLU A 101 11.25 -11.83 -46.20
N GLN A 102 11.30 -12.49 -47.35
CA GLN A 102 11.41 -11.86 -48.67
C GLN A 102 10.08 -11.34 -49.22
N HIS A 103 8.97 -11.65 -48.55
CA HIS A 103 7.65 -11.28 -49.01
C HIS A 103 7.34 -9.81 -48.70
N GLU A 104 6.69 -9.11 -49.63
CA GLU A 104 6.31 -7.70 -49.51
C GLU A 104 5.54 -7.34 -48.21
N LYS A 105 4.70 -8.26 -47.70
CA LYS A 105 3.87 -8.04 -46.50
C LYS A 105 4.52 -8.53 -45.21
N TYR A 106 5.72 -9.10 -45.26
CA TYR A 106 6.40 -9.62 -44.08
C TYR A 106 6.57 -8.54 -43.00
N GLN A 107 7.03 -7.35 -43.41
CA GLN A 107 7.21 -6.21 -42.51
C GLN A 107 5.90 -5.75 -41.87
N TYR A 108 4.80 -5.76 -42.63
CA TYR A 108 3.47 -5.40 -42.13
C TYR A 108 2.99 -6.39 -41.04
N TYR A 109 3.14 -7.70 -41.28
CA TYR A 109 2.78 -8.71 -40.29
C TYR A 109 3.70 -8.69 -39.06
N SER A 110 4.99 -8.43 -39.27
CA SER A 110 5.96 -8.27 -38.17
C SER A 110 5.56 -7.14 -37.22
N GLN A 111 5.27 -5.95 -37.77
CA GLN A 111 4.83 -4.80 -36.97
C GLN A 111 3.51 -5.06 -36.24
N TYR A 112 2.57 -5.77 -36.89
CA TYR A 112 1.31 -6.14 -36.26
C TYR A 112 1.50 -7.09 -35.06
N LEU A 113 2.29 -8.15 -35.21
CA LEU A 113 2.57 -9.09 -34.11
C LEU A 113 3.36 -8.41 -32.97
N GLU A 114 4.31 -7.52 -33.28
CA GLU A 114 4.99 -6.72 -32.25
C GLU A 114 4.04 -5.79 -31.51
N THR A 115 3.07 -5.19 -32.21
CA THR A 115 2.00 -4.38 -31.61
C THR A 115 1.16 -5.21 -30.63
N ILE A 116 0.84 -6.47 -30.99
CA ILE A 116 0.16 -7.41 -30.10
C ILE A 116 0.99 -7.72 -28.84
N ALA A 117 2.29 -8.03 -28.99
CA ALA A 117 3.14 -8.34 -27.84
C ALA A 117 3.35 -7.15 -26.90
N ASN A 118 3.45 -5.94 -27.45
CA ASN A 118 3.72 -4.72 -26.69
C ASN A 118 2.44 -3.92 -26.39
N ALA A 119 1.28 -4.55 -26.54
CA ALA A 119 0.00 -3.96 -26.18
C ALA A 119 -0.09 -3.78 -24.65
N THR A 120 -0.38 -2.54 -24.26
CA THR A 120 -0.66 -2.11 -22.89
C THR A 120 -1.96 -1.33 -22.90
N TYR A 121 -2.55 -1.10 -21.73
CA TYR A 121 -3.75 -0.26 -21.63
C TYR A 121 -3.55 1.15 -22.20
N GLN A 122 -2.31 1.68 -22.19
CA GLN A 122 -2.03 3.06 -22.58
C GLN A 122 -1.84 3.26 -24.09
N ASN A 123 -1.49 2.20 -24.84
CA ASN A 123 -1.08 2.29 -26.25
C ASN A 123 -2.00 1.48 -27.18
N LEU A 124 -3.27 1.28 -26.82
CA LEU A 124 -4.23 0.53 -27.64
C LEU A 124 -4.58 1.24 -28.97
N ASP A 125 -4.31 2.54 -29.07
CA ASP A 125 -4.43 3.34 -30.29
C ASP A 125 -3.50 2.84 -31.41
N THR A 126 -2.38 2.20 -31.06
CA THR A 126 -1.44 1.61 -32.04
C THR A 126 -2.06 0.53 -32.94
N PHE A 127 -3.25 0.01 -32.59
CA PHE A 127 -4.00 -0.94 -33.41
C PHE A 127 -4.79 -0.29 -34.55
N GLU A 128 -4.92 1.05 -34.58
CA GLU A 128 -5.72 1.77 -35.57
C GLU A 128 -5.38 1.44 -37.04
N PRO A 129 -4.09 1.33 -37.45
CA PRO A 129 -3.72 1.02 -38.83
C PRO A 129 -4.22 -0.36 -39.32
N TYR A 130 -4.50 -1.28 -38.40
CA TYR A 130 -4.85 -2.67 -38.70
C TYR A 130 -6.36 -2.94 -38.68
N LYS A 131 -7.17 -1.96 -38.25
CA LYS A 131 -8.62 -2.08 -38.01
C LYS A 131 -9.42 -2.62 -39.20
N ASN A 132 -9.03 -2.29 -40.42
CA ASN A 132 -9.79 -2.61 -41.63
C ASN A 132 -9.34 -3.90 -42.33
N ASP A 133 -8.25 -4.53 -41.87
CA ASP A 133 -7.70 -5.72 -42.51
C ASP A 133 -8.40 -6.99 -41.98
N LYS A 134 -9.29 -7.54 -42.80
CA LYS A 134 -10.03 -8.77 -42.46
C LYS A 134 -9.14 -10.00 -42.34
N THR A 135 -7.93 -9.98 -42.90
CA THR A 135 -6.98 -11.11 -42.81
C THR A 135 -6.42 -11.29 -41.40
N LEU A 136 -6.60 -10.29 -40.52
CA LEU A 136 -6.10 -10.31 -39.14
C LEU A 136 -7.16 -10.77 -38.13
N ASN A 137 -8.43 -10.87 -38.53
CA ASN A 137 -9.56 -11.11 -37.61
C ASN A 137 -9.58 -12.51 -36.97
N SER A 138 -8.94 -13.50 -37.59
CA SER A 138 -8.95 -14.90 -37.12
C SER A 138 -7.79 -15.25 -36.18
N ILE A 139 -7.01 -14.26 -35.77
CA ILE A 139 -5.77 -14.48 -35.03
C ILE A 139 -6.05 -14.47 -33.52
N ASP A 140 -5.60 -15.50 -32.83
CA ASP A 140 -5.55 -15.51 -31.38
C ASP A 140 -4.41 -14.59 -30.90
N MET A 141 -4.77 -13.35 -30.59
CA MET A 141 -3.82 -12.34 -30.11
C MET A 141 -3.15 -12.77 -28.80
N LEU A 142 -3.81 -13.57 -27.97
CA LEU A 142 -3.25 -14.03 -26.71
C LEU A 142 -2.21 -15.14 -26.94
N GLU A 143 -2.48 -16.08 -27.86
CA GLU A 143 -1.49 -17.09 -28.27
C GLU A 143 -0.24 -16.39 -28.84
N VAL A 144 -0.43 -15.40 -29.71
CA VAL A 144 0.65 -14.58 -30.26
C VAL A 144 1.46 -13.93 -29.15
N ALA A 145 0.81 -13.14 -28.28
CA ALA A 145 1.48 -12.40 -27.23
C ALA A 145 2.26 -13.30 -26.25
N ARG A 146 1.81 -14.55 -26.03
CA ARG A 146 2.50 -15.52 -25.18
C ARG A 146 3.72 -16.13 -25.85
N ASN A 147 3.63 -16.47 -27.14
CA ASN A 147 4.68 -17.23 -27.82
C ASN A 147 5.82 -16.36 -28.38
N ILE A 148 5.55 -15.10 -28.72
CA ILE A 148 6.58 -14.21 -29.31
C ILE A 148 7.34 -13.40 -28.27
N LYS A 149 6.79 -13.21 -27.07
CA LYS A 149 7.50 -12.49 -26.01
C LYS A 149 8.74 -13.26 -25.60
N TYR A 150 9.81 -12.53 -25.30
CA TYR A 150 11.02 -13.15 -24.78
C TYR A 150 10.70 -13.91 -23.49
N GLU A 151 11.04 -15.19 -23.46
CA GLU A 151 10.82 -16.05 -22.30
C GLU A 151 11.80 -15.65 -21.19
N PHE A 152 11.36 -14.76 -20.31
CA PHE A 152 12.12 -14.38 -19.13
C PHE A 152 11.85 -15.40 -18.02
N ILE A 153 12.58 -16.51 -18.03
CA ILE A 153 12.55 -17.50 -16.94
C ILE A 153 13.86 -17.38 -16.15
N PRO A 154 13.91 -16.54 -15.10
CA PRO A 154 15.02 -16.57 -14.16
C PRO A 154 14.95 -17.83 -13.26
N SER A 155 13.77 -18.44 -13.09
CA SER A 155 13.57 -19.69 -12.35
C SER A 155 12.20 -20.35 -12.64
N SER A 156 12.05 -21.64 -12.31
CA SER A 156 10.77 -22.39 -12.42
C SER A 156 9.65 -21.91 -11.47
N GLU A 157 9.90 -20.85 -10.69
CA GLU A 157 8.93 -20.25 -9.77
C GLU A 157 8.04 -19.20 -10.46
N TYR A 158 8.44 -18.72 -11.64
CA TYR A 158 7.68 -17.71 -12.39
C TYR A 158 6.72 -18.37 -13.37
N LEU A 159 5.45 -17.96 -13.33
CA LEU A 159 4.44 -18.39 -14.30
C LEU A 159 3.92 -17.21 -15.12
N PRO A 160 3.51 -17.45 -16.38
CA PRO A 160 2.95 -16.40 -17.21
C PRO A 160 1.59 -15.93 -16.65
N VAL A 161 1.43 -14.61 -16.57
CA VAL A 161 0.20 -13.92 -16.15
C VAL A 161 -0.11 -12.80 -17.14
N ILE A 162 -1.39 -12.46 -17.26
CA ILE A 162 -1.87 -11.34 -18.08
C ILE A 162 -2.11 -10.16 -17.15
N THR A 163 -1.52 -9.01 -17.47
CA THR A 163 -1.69 -7.76 -16.73
C THR A 163 -2.09 -6.63 -17.69
N GLU A 164 -2.34 -5.44 -17.14
CA GLU A 164 -2.54 -4.19 -17.88
C GLU A 164 -1.33 -3.78 -18.74
N MET A 165 -0.16 -4.36 -18.45
CA MET A 165 1.09 -4.19 -19.19
C MET A 165 1.35 -5.34 -20.19
N GLY A 166 0.36 -6.19 -20.44
CA GLY A 166 0.42 -7.31 -21.37
C GLY A 166 0.84 -8.62 -20.70
N VAL A 167 1.52 -9.50 -21.45
CA VAL A 167 2.01 -10.78 -20.93
C VAL A 167 3.26 -10.54 -20.08
N CYS A 168 3.22 -11.02 -18.83
CA CYS A 168 4.27 -10.90 -17.83
C CYS A 168 4.47 -12.23 -17.09
N PHE A 169 5.48 -12.30 -16.24
CA PHE A 169 5.84 -13.47 -15.46
C PHE A 169 5.83 -13.14 -13.97
N SER A 170 5.09 -13.87 -13.15
CA SER A 170 4.94 -13.58 -11.72
C SER A 170 5.29 -14.79 -10.83
N SER A 171 5.98 -14.52 -9.71
CA SER A 171 6.31 -15.48 -8.66
C SER A 171 5.32 -15.46 -7.48
N SER A 172 4.13 -14.89 -7.67
CA SER A 172 3.11 -14.79 -6.63
C SER A 172 2.60 -16.15 -6.14
N ASN A 173 1.92 -16.17 -4.98
CA ASN A 173 1.29 -17.40 -4.45
C ASN A 173 0.20 -17.95 -5.39
N LEU A 174 -0.39 -17.12 -6.25
CA LEU A 174 -1.31 -17.59 -7.29
C LEU A 174 -0.59 -18.52 -8.28
N SER A 175 0.66 -18.20 -8.61
CA SER A 175 1.52 -19.04 -9.45
C SER A 175 1.79 -20.40 -8.79
N TYR A 176 1.99 -20.42 -7.46
CA TYR A 176 2.13 -21.67 -6.71
C TYR A 176 0.84 -22.51 -6.74
N ILE A 177 -0.33 -21.89 -6.57
CA ILE A 177 -1.63 -22.58 -6.64
C ILE A 177 -1.86 -23.19 -8.02
N GLN A 178 -1.60 -22.43 -9.10
CA GLN A 178 -1.73 -22.90 -10.48
C GLN A 178 -0.82 -24.12 -10.76
N LYS A 179 0.42 -24.09 -10.27
CA LYS A 179 1.38 -25.19 -10.40
C LYS A 179 0.94 -26.44 -9.63
N VAL A 180 0.33 -26.29 -8.46
CA VAL A 180 -0.20 -27.42 -7.66
C VAL A 180 -1.46 -28.03 -8.30
N SER A 181 -2.27 -27.23 -9.00
CA SER A 181 -3.48 -27.70 -9.68
C SER A 181 -3.25 -28.45 -11.00
N GLY A 182 -2.00 -28.60 -11.46
CA GLY A 182 -1.69 -29.40 -12.65
C GLY A 182 -2.31 -28.89 -13.95
N LEU A 183 -2.40 -27.56 -14.10
CA LEU A 183 -2.70 -26.87 -15.35
C LEU A 183 -1.41 -26.43 -16.03
#